data_AF-A0A1Q3CYL7-F1
#
_entry.id   AF-A0A1Q3CYL7-F1
#
_cell.length_a   1.000
_cell.length_b   1.000
_cell.length_c   1.000
_cell.angle_alpha   90.00
_cell.angle_beta   90.00
_cell.angle_gamma   90.00
#
_symmetry.space_group_name_H-M   'P 1'
#
loop_
_entity.id
_entity.type
_entity.pdbx_description
1 polymer ?
#
loop_
_entity_poly.entity_id
_entity_poly.type
_entity_poly.pdbx_seq_one_letter_code
_entity_poly.pdbx_strand_id
1 'polypeptide(L)'
;TMDIEDICIADSATTHTILQSEKYFSHLTIAKANVGTISGTSDLIEGSGMTNFVLSNGTQMRITDALYSKKSRRNLLSHKDIRLNGYHIETINENGKEYLYI
;
A
#
# COMPACT_ATOMS: atom_id res chain seq x y z
N THR A 1 -6.44 16.89 9.11
CA THR A 1 -5.20 16.97 8.31
C THR A 1 -4.64 15.57 8.20
N MET A 2 -4.10 15.18 7.04
CA MET A 2 -3.53 13.86 6.83
C MET A 2 -2.15 13.78 7.50
N ASP A 3 -1.90 12.76 8.31
CA ASP A 3 -0.59 12.57 8.94
C ASP A 3 0.42 12.04 7.92
N ILE A 4 1.69 12.44 8.05
CA ILE A 4 2.76 11.98 7.12
C ILE A 4 2.89 10.45 7.14
N GLU A 5 2.62 9.82 8.29
CA GLU A 5 2.64 8.37 8.46
C GLU A 5 1.50 7.63 7.73
N ASP A 6 0.43 8.36 7.35
CA ASP A 6 -0.71 7.84 6.60
C ASP A 6 -0.49 7.92 5.09
N ILE A 7 0.56 8.61 4.64
CA ILE A 7 0.90 8.69 3.22
C ILE A 7 1.25 7.30 2.70
N CYS A 8 0.63 6.93 1.59
CA CYS A 8 0.89 5.70 0.87
C CYS A 8 1.42 6.01 -0.53
N ILE A 9 2.46 5.28 -0.96
CA ILE A 9 3.06 5.44 -2.28
C ILE A 9 2.54 4.32 -3.18
N ALA A 10 1.94 4.70 -4.31
CA ALA A 10 1.65 3.76 -5.37
C ALA A 10 2.97 3.24 -5.96
N ASP A 11 3.17 1.93 -5.91
CA ASP A 11 4.40 1.27 -6.35
C ASP A 11 4.03 0.14 -7.33
N SER A 12 4.58 0.23 -8.54
CA SER A 12 4.38 -0.75 -9.60
C SER A 12 5.33 -1.93 -9.52
N ALA A 13 6.45 -1.78 -8.81
CA ALA A 13 7.45 -2.83 -8.63
C ALA A 13 7.12 -3.73 -7.42
N THR A 14 6.30 -3.27 -6.48
CA THR A 14 5.83 -4.12 -5.38
C THR A 14 4.74 -5.09 -5.83
N THR A 15 4.83 -6.33 -5.35
CA THR A 15 3.83 -7.38 -5.61
C THR A 15 2.69 -7.38 -4.59
N HIS A 16 2.90 -6.75 -3.43
CA HIS A 16 1.95 -6.69 -2.32
C HIS A 16 1.87 -5.25 -1.80
N THR A 17 0.70 -4.86 -1.31
CA THR A 17 0.58 -3.67 -0.47
C THR A 17 1.27 -3.94 0.86
N ILE A 18 2.12 -3.01 1.32
CA ILE A 18 2.87 -3.13 2.58
C ILE A 18 2.55 -1.92 3.45
N LEU A 19 2.16 -2.16 4.70
CA LEU A 19 1.71 -1.13 5.62
C LEU A 19 2.50 -1.19 6.92
N GLN A 20 2.86 -0.02 7.43
CA GLN A 20 3.77 0.09 8.57
C GLN A 20 3.10 0.01 9.94
N SER A 21 1.77 0.12 10.00
CA SER A 21 1.02 0.17 11.25
C SER A 21 -0.16 -0.79 11.25
N GLU A 22 -0.38 -1.44 12.38
CA GLU A 22 -1.51 -2.34 12.61
C GLU A 22 -2.85 -1.60 12.50
N LYS A 23 -2.86 -0.27 12.74
CA LYS A 23 -4.08 0.57 12.70
C LYS A 23 -4.82 0.54 11.36
N TYR A 24 -4.12 0.19 10.28
CA TYR A 24 -4.69 0.12 8.94
C TYR A 24 -5.42 -1.20 8.67
N PHE A 25 -5.27 -2.21 9.52
CA PHE A 25 -5.83 -3.53 9.27
C PHE A 25 -7.16 -3.68 10.00
N SER A 26 -8.19 -4.05 9.23
CA SER A 26 -9.48 -4.45 9.80
C SER A 26 -9.40 -5.84 10.45
N HIS A 27 -8.54 -6.70 9.92
CA HIS A 27 -8.19 -7.99 10.48
C HIS A 27 -6.72 -8.26 10.16
N LEU A 28 -5.89 -8.39 11.19
CA LEU A 28 -4.46 -8.67 11.07
C LEU A 28 -4.17 -10.03 11.73
N THR A 29 -3.54 -10.91 10.97
CA THR A 29 -2.96 -12.14 11.51
C THR A 29 -1.47 -11.93 11.70
N ILE A 30 -0.99 -12.05 12.94
CA ILE A 30 0.44 -11.98 13.26
C ILE A 30 1.08 -13.31 12.86
N ALA A 31 1.82 -13.27 11.76
CA ALA A 31 2.54 -14.38 11.19
C ALA A 31 3.78 -13.84 10.48
N LYS A 32 4.97 -14.16 11.02
CA LYS A 32 6.21 -13.73 10.39
C LYS A 32 6.40 -14.44 9.07
N ALA A 33 6.76 -13.68 8.05
CA ALA A 33 7.03 -14.20 6.72
C ALA A 33 8.26 -13.52 6.12
N ASN A 34 8.88 -14.23 5.18
CA ASN A 34 9.95 -13.66 4.37
C ASN A 34 9.36 -13.04 3.09
N VAL A 35 9.93 -11.93 2.66
CA VAL A 35 9.60 -11.28 1.39
C VAL A 35 10.85 -11.16 0.52
N GLY A 36 10.70 -11.29 -0.80
CA GLY A 36 11.76 -10.99 -1.75
C GLY A 36 11.95 -9.48 -1.88
N THR A 37 13.17 -9.00 -1.70
CA THR A 37 13.58 -7.62 -1.99
C THR A 37 14.63 -7.62 -3.09
N ILE A 38 14.97 -6.44 -3.63
CA ILE A 38 16.05 -6.30 -4.60
C ILE A 38 17.41 -6.79 -4.07
N SER A 39 17.59 -6.80 -2.75
CA SER A 39 18.81 -7.28 -2.08
C SER A 39 18.74 -8.77 -1.70
N GLY A 40 17.66 -9.47 -2.08
CA GLY A 40 17.39 -10.86 -1.71
C GLY A 40 16.25 -10.99 -0.69
N THR A 41 16.10 -12.18 -0.13
CA THR A 41 15.06 -12.51 0.84
C THR A 41 15.29 -11.77 2.16
N SER A 42 14.22 -11.20 2.73
CA SER A 42 14.28 -10.45 3.99
C SER A 42 13.11 -10.79 4.91
N ASP A 43 13.36 -10.79 6.22
CA ASP A 43 12.41 -11.13 7.31
C ASP A 43 11.63 -9.90 7.80
N LEU A 44 11.11 -9.12 6.86
CA LEU A 44 10.47 -7.83 7.15
C LEU A 44 9.00 -7.95 7.57
N ILE A 45 8.34 -9.05 7.22
CA ILE A 45 6.89 -9.18 7.38
C ILE A 45 6.56 -9.75 8.75
N GLU A 46 5.66 -9.06 9.45
CA GLU A 46 5.25 -9.37 10.82
C GLU A 46 3.81 -9.87 10.89
N GLY A 47 3.05 -9.71 9.80
CA GLY A 47 1.72 -10.25 9.64
C GLY A 47 1.15 -9.95 8.27
N SER A 48 -0.06 -10.43 8.03
CA SER A 48 -0.85 -10.06 6.86
C SER A 48 -2.33 -10.00 7.20
N GLY A 49 -3.09 -9.32 6.35
CA GLY A 49 -4.53 -9.28 6.52
C GLY A 49 -5.25 -8.27 5.66
N MET A 50 -6.53 -8.13 5.97
CA MET A 50 -7.44 -7.31 5.18
C MET A 50 -7.42 -5.86 5.66
N THR A 51 -7.32 -4.94 4.71
CA THR A 51 -7.41 -3.50 4.93
C THR A 51 -8.43 -2.87 4.00
N ASN A 52 -9.03 -1.77 4.45
CA ASN A 52 -9.89 -0.92 3.65
C ASN A 52 -9.40 0.52 3.80
N PHE A 53 -9.19 1.22 2.67
CA PHE A 53 -8.77 2.61 2.64
C PHE A 53 -9.82 3.49 1.99
N VAL A 54 -9.84 4.75 2.42
CA VAL A 54 -10.47 5.85 1.71
C VAL A 54 -9.36 6.81 1.33
N LEU A 55 -9.10 6.96 0.04
CA LEU A 55 -8.14 7.94 -0.46
C LEU A 55 -8.67 9.36 -0.21
N SER A 56 -7.81 10.37 -0.31
CA SER A 56 -8.21 11.77 -0.07
C SER A 56 -9.28 12.29 -1.04
N ASN A 57 -9.42 11.68 -2.22
CA ASN A 57 -10.48 11.96 -3.18
C ASN A 57 -11.80 11.21 -2.91
N GLY A 58 -11.88 10.44 -1.82
CA GLY A 58 -13.06 9.65 -1.44
C GLY A 58 -13.11 8.25 -2.06
N THR A 59 -12.15 7.90 -2.92
CA THR A 59 -12.07 6.57 -3.54
C THR A 59 -11.85 5.49 -2.49
N GLN A 60 -12.73 4.50 -2.46
CA GLN A 60 -12.66 3.38 -1.51
C GLN A 60 -11.90 2.21 -2.13
N MET A 61 -10.97 1.64 -1.36
CA MET A 61 -10.18 0.49 -1.79
C MET A 61 -10.23 -0.60 -0.73
N ARG A 62 -10.42 -1.85 -1.16
CA ARG A 62 -10.35 -3.05 -0.34
C ARG A 62 -9.17 -3.90 -0.79
N ILE A 63 -8.32 -4.27 0.17
CA ILE A 63 -7.17 -5.14 -0.09
C ILE A 63 -7.27 -6.33 0.85
N THR A 64 -7.36 -7.52 0.26
CA THR A 64 -7.62 -8.75 1.02
C THR A 64 -6.37 -9.32 1.69
N ASP A 65 -5.19 -9.05 1.12
CA ASP A 65 -3.91 -9.59 1.57
C ASP A 65 -2.81 -8.52 1.53
N ALA A 66 -2.91 -7.55 2.44
CA ALA A 66 -1.84 -6.58 2.67
C ALA A 66 -0.84 -7.15 3.70
N LEU A 67 0.43 -6.80 3.56
CA LEU A 67 1.48 -7.22 4.47
C LEU A 67 1.76 -6.14 5.52
N TYR A 68 1.87 -6.55 6.78
CA TYR A 68 2.28 -5.68 7.88
C TYR A 68 3.79 -5.75 8.08
N SER A 69 4.44 -4.60 8.11
CA SER A 69 5.87 -4.48 8.43
C SER A 69 6.17 -3.19 9.16
N LYS A 70 6.37 -3.24 10.49
CA LYS A 70 6.76 -2.04 11.25
C LYS A 70 8.14 -1.49 10.88
N LYS A 71 8.95 -2.33 10.24
CA LYS A 71 10.29 -1.96 9.74
C LYS A 71 10.22 -1.19 8.43
N SER A 72 9.07 -1.19 7.74
CA SER A 72 8.90 -0.39 6.54
C SER A 72 8.95 1.10 6.87
N ARG A 73 9.64 1.88 6.05
CA ARG A 73 9.74 3.34 6.22
C ARG A 73 8.53 4.08 5.65
N ARG A 74 7.76 3.42 4.77
CA ARG A 74 6.65 4.00 4.02
C ARG A 74 5.58 2.94 3.80
N ASN A 75 4.32 3.37 3.70
CA ASN A 75 3.27 2.49 3.18
C ASN A 75 3.39 2.43 1.66
N LEU A 76 3.26 1.22 1.11
CA LEU A 76 3.30 0.95 -0.32
C LEU A 76 1.94 0.38 -0.74
N LEU A 77 1.33 0.98 -1.76
CA LEU A 77 0.11 0.51 -2.40
C LEU A 77 0.47 -0.16 -3.71
N SER A 78 0.16 -1.45 -3.86
CA SER A 78 0.50 -2.15 -5.09
C SER A 78 -0.39 -1.75 -6.25
N HIS A 79 0.18 -1.60 -7.45
CA HIS A 79 -0.61 -1.45 -8.68
C HIS A 79 -1.59 -2.61 -8.88
N LYS A 80 -1.20 -3.82 -8.49
CA LYS A 80 -2.08 -5.00 -8.53
C LYS A 80 -3.37 -4.74 -7.77
N ASP A 81 -3.28 -4.24 -6.54
CA ASP A 81 -4.46 -3.99 -5.69
C ASP A 81 -5.30 -2.82 -6.21
N ILE A 82 -4.69 -1.78 -6.79
CA ILE A 82 -5.40 -0.70 -7.50
C ILE A 82 -6.28 -1.28 -8.61
N ARG A 83 -5.69 -2.12 -9.48
CA ARG A 83 -6.40 -2.73 -10.60
C ARG A 83 -7.46 -3.74 -10.14
N LEU A 84 -7.20 -4.51 -9.08
CA LEU A 84 -8.17 -5.44 -8.50
C LEU A 84 -9.39 -4.73 -7.92
N ASN A 85 -9.26 -3.46 -7.51
CA ASN A 85 -10.38 -2.62 -7.11
C ASN A 85 -11.09 -1.94 -8.29
N GLY A 86 -10.69 -2.20 -9.53
CA GLY A 86 -11.29 -1.62 -10.73
C GLY A 86 -10.80 -0.22 -11.08
N TYR A 87 -9.82 0.32 -10.37
CA TYR A 87 -9.26 1.66 -10.63
C TYR A 87 -8.04 1.59 -11.55
N HIS A 88 -7.70 2.72 -12.15
CA HIS A 88 -6.60 2.86 -13.09
C HIS A 88 -5.75 4.05 -12.69
N ILE A 89 -4.44 3.98 -12.94
CA ILE A 89 -3.56 5.13 -12.76
C ILE A 89 -3.48 5.88 -14.07
N GLU A 90 -3.77 7.18 -14.01
CA GLU A 90 -3.63 8.11 -15.12
C GLU A 90 -2.65 9.22 -14.74
N THR A 91 -1.96 9.77 -15.74
CA THR A 91 -1.16 10.97 -15.55
C THR A 91 -1.99 12.16 -15.96
N ILE A 92 -2.23 13.09 -15.04
CA ILE A 92 -2.86 14.37 -15.33
C ILE A 92 -1.82 15.49 -15.29
N ASN A 93 -2.02 16.53 -16.10
CA ASN A 93 -1.19 17.73 -16.06
C ASN A 93 -1.99 18.89 -15.47
N GLU A 94 -1.51 19.44 -14.36
CA GLU A 94 -2.06 20.64 -13.75
C GLU A 94 -0.97 21.72 -13.69
N ASN A 95 -1.22 22.84 -14.38
CA ASN A 95 -0.30 23.99 -14.43
C ASN A 95 1.14 23.61 -14.86
N GLY A 96 1.28 22.70 -15.81
CA GLY A 96 2.57 22.25 -16.33
C GLY A 96 3.26 21.19 -15.47
N LYS A 97 2.63 20.72 -14.38
CA LYS A 97 3.15 19.66 -13.52
C LYS A 97 2.30 18.40 -13.65
N GLU A 98 2.98 17.26 -13.78
CA GLU A 98 2.34 15.95 -13.90
C GLU A 98 2.06 15.35 -12.52
N TYR A 99 0.91 14.70 -12.40
CA TYR A 99 0.45 13.98 -11.21
C TYR A 99 -0.12 12.62 -11.60
N LEU A 100 0.12 11.63 -10.74
CA LEU A 100 -0.57 10.35 -10.83
C LEU A 100 -1.93 10.48 -10.13
N TYR A 101 -2.99 10.14 -10.86
CA TYR A 101 -4.36 10.07 -10.39
C TYR A 101 -4.82 8.62 -10.35
N ILE A 102 -5.53 8.22 -9.29
CA ILE A 102 -6.14 6.88 -9.10
C ILE A 102 -7.65 7.03 -9.05
#